data_AF-A0A934Q7E0-F1
#
_entry.id   AF-A0A934Q7E0-F1
#
_cell.length_a   1.000
_cell.length_b   1.000
_cell.length_c   1.000
_cell.angle_alpha   90.00
_cell.angle_beta   90.00
_cell.angle_gamma   90.00
#
_symmetry.space_group_name_H-M   'P 1'
#
loop_
_entity.id
_entity.type
_entity.pdbx_description
1 polymer ?
#
loop_
_entity_poly.entity_id
_entity_poly.type
_entity_poly.pdbx_seq_one_letter_code
_entity_poly.pdbx_strand_id
1 'polypeptide(L)' 'MSGCGCDEARANLEELIRGELCAEESAPIREHLERCTECRDEEQVYQRLTEAVRRACSGAAPPTLREAVLDGLRDLHTGA' A
#
# COMPACT_ATOMS: atom_id res chain seq x y z
N MET A 1 21.14 -12.81 5.68
CA MET A 1 21.40 -12.33 7.06
C MET A 1 22.03 -10.95 7.00
N SER A 2 21.19 -9.94 6.88
CA SER A 2 21.30 -8.65 7.56
C SER A 2 19.87 -8.16 7.57
N GLY A 3 19.26 -8.07 8.74
CA GLY A 3 17.90 -7.54 8.86
C GLY A 3 17.91 -6.10 8.34
N CYS A 4 16.85 -5.72 7.62
CA CYS A 4 16.66 -4.36 7.16
C CYS A 4 16.87 -3.39 8.32
N GLY A 5 17.80 -2.44 8.17
CA GLY A 5 18.08 -1.40 9.16
C GLY A 5 17.14 -0.20 8.99
N CYS A 6 17.09 0.70 9.97
CA CYS A 6 16.20 1.87 9.91
C CYS A 6 16.48 2.75 8.66
N ASP A 7 17.74 2.89 8.25
CA ASP A 7 18.09 3.71 7.07
C ASP A 7 17.55 3.10 5.77
N GLU A 8 17.67 1.78 5.64
CA GLU A 8 17.14 1.04 4.50
C GLU A 8 15.61 1.03 4.51
N ALA A 9 14.98 0.81 5.67
CA ALA A 9 13.53 0.84 5.79
C ALA A 9 12.98 2.21 5.36
N ARG A 10 13.55 3.30 5.89
CA ARG A 10 13.13 4.67 5.60
C ARG A 10 13.33 5.07 4.14
N ALA A 11 14.47 4.68 3.55
CA ALA A 11 14.74 4.95 2.14
C ALA A 11 13.70 4.33 1.20
N ASN A 12 13.11 3.20 1.58
CA ASN A 12 12.16 2.45 0.76
C ASN A 12 10.69 2.60 1.20
N LEU A 13 10.38 3.43 2.21
CA LEU A 13 9.02 3.58 2.74
C LEU A 13 8.01 4.06 1.70
N GLU A 14 8.39 5.03 0.87
CA GLU A 14 7.49 5.57 -0.15
C GLU A 14 7.16 4.54 -1.23
N GLU A 15 8.16 3.80 -1.70
CA GLU A 15 8.00 2.72 -2.70
C GLU A 15 7.14 1.58 -2.14
N LEU A 16 7.36 1.22 -0.86
CA LEU A 16 6.53 0.24 -0.16
C LEU A 16 5.07 0.69 -0.09
N ILE A 17 4.79 1.94 0.29
CA ILE A 17 3.43 2.49 0.45
C ILE A 17 2.72 2.61 -0.91
N ARG A 18 3.45 2.92 -1.97
CA ARG A 18 2.91 3.00 -3.34
C ARG A 18 2.74 1.62 -3.99
N GLY A 19 3.27 0.55 -3.37
CA GLY A 19 3.19 -0.81 -3.88
C GLY A 19 4.13 -1.06 -5.06
N GLU A 20 5.26 -0.36 -5.08
CA GLU A 20 6.25 -0.39 -6.17
C GLU A 20 7.34 -1.44 -5.96
N LEU A 21 7.38 -2.06 -4.77
CA LEU A 21 8.33 -3.12 -4.41
C LEU A 21 7.77 -4.52 -4.67
N CYS A 22 8.64 -5.45 -5.08
CA CYS A 22 8.24 -6.85 -5.17
C CYS A 22 8.09 -7.51 -3.78
N ALA A 23 7.63 -8.76 -3.75
CA ALA A 23 7.39 -9.47 -2.49
C ALA A 23 8.68 -9.64 -1.68
N GLU A 24 9.79 -9.93 -2.36
CA GLU A 24 11.10 -10.16 -1.78
C GLU A 24 11.70 -8.89 -1.18
N GLU A 25 11.51 -7.74 -1.85
CA GLU A 25 12.00 -6.43 -1.40
C GLU A 25 11.14 -5.86 -0.26
N SER A 26 9.82 -6.07 -0.32
CA SER A 26 8.90 -5.53 0.69
C SER A 26 8.91 -6.33 2.00
N ALA A 27 9.16 -7.64 1.96
CA ALA A 27 9.14 -8.51 3.13
C ALA A 27 10.06 -8.03 4.29
N PRO A 28 11.36 -7.74 4.08
CA PRO A 28 12.25 -7.33 5.17
C PRO A 28 11.90 -5.95 5.74
N ILE A 29 11.35 -5.04 4.93
CA ILE A 29 10.90 -3.72 5.39
C ILE A 29 9.65 -3.87 6.26
N ARG A 30 8.68 -4.69 5.84
CA ARG A 30 7.48 -5.00 6.65
C ARG A 30 7.86 -5.63 7.99
N GLU A 31 8.79 -6.58 7.99
CA GLU A 31 9.31 -7.18 9.22
C GLU A 31 9.96 -6.13 10.14
N HIS A 32 10.67 -5.15 9.58
CA HIS A 32 11.25 -4.05 10.34
C HIS A 32 10.15 -3.16 10.98
N LEU A 33 9.11 -2.81 10.25
CA LEU A 33 7.98 -1.97 10.72
C LEU A 33 7.14 -2.63 11.82
N GLU A 34 7.22 -3.95 11.97
CA GLU A 34 6.62 -4.67 13.10
C GLU A 34 7.43 -4.50 14.40
N ARG A 35 8.73 -4.22 14.29
CA ARG A 35 9.66 -4.20 15.45
C ARG A 35 10.18 -2.81 15.79
N CYS A 36 10.07 -1.84 14.88
CA CYS A 36 10.58 -0.49 15.05
C CYS A 36 9.43 0.54 15.08
N THR A 37 9.19 1.12 16.25
CA THR A 37 8.13 2.13 16.42
C THR A 37 8.42 3.41 15.65
N GLU A 38 9.68 3.85 15.58
CA GLU A 38 10.06 5.06 14.85
C GLU A 38 9.77 4.95 13.36
N CYS A 39 10.18 3.84 12.73
CA CYS A 39 9.91 3.62 11.30
C CYS A 39 8.41 3.43 11.02
N ARG A 40 7.66 2.83 11.96
CA ARG A 40 6.19 2.73 11.87
C ARG A 40 5.50 4.09 11.99
N ASP A 41 6.02 4.99 12.81
CA ASP A 41 5.48 6.34 12.92
C ASP A 41 5.75 7.16 11.65
N GLU A 42 6.96 7.02 11.07
CA GLU A 42 7.28 7.60 9.77
C GLU A 42 6.38 7.05 8.65
N GLU A 43 6.18 5.72 8.59
CA GLU A 43 5.26 5.07 7.64
C GLU A 43 3.85 5.69 7.73
N GLN A 44 3.32 5.87 8.95
CA GLN A 44 2.01 6.48 9.14
C GLN A 44 1.94 7.93 8.62
N VAL A 45 3.01 8.71 8.77
CA VAL A 45 3.07 10.08 8.21
C VAL A 45 2.98 10.03 6.69
N TYR A 46 3.77 9.18 6.04
CA TYR A 46 3.74 9.00 4.59
C TYR A 46 2.38 8.50 4.08
N GLN A 47 1.76 7.55 4.78
CA GLN A 47 0.41 7.07 4.46
C GLN A 47 -0.62 8.20 4.53
N ARG A 48 -0.61 8.98 5.61
CA ARG A 48 -1.53 10.13 5.78
C ARG A 48 -1.35 11.18 4.69
N LEU A 49 -0.10 11.47 4.32
CA LEU A 49 0.19 12.40 3.22
C LEU A 49 -0.34 11.87 1.88
N THR A 50 -0.08 10.59 1.60
CA THR A 50 -0.56 9.92 0.39
C THR A 50 -2.09 9.94 0.31
N GLU A 51 -2.78 9.65 1.42
CA GLU A 51 -4.23 9.73 1.50
C GLU A 51 -4.75 11.16 1.29
N ALA A 52 -4.11 12.17 1.88
CA ALA A 52 -4.51 13.56 1.70
C ALA A 52 -4.45 13.98 0.23
N VAL A 53 -3.37 13.61 -0.47
CA VAL A 53 -3.23 13.85 -1.91
C VAL A 53 -4.30 13.10 -2.71
N ARG A 54 -4.53 11.81 -2.41
CA ARG A 54 -5.57 11.01 -3.09
C ARG A 54 -6.96 11.62 -2.93
N ARG A 55 -7.30 12.12 -1.73
CA ARG A 55 -8.59 12.79 -1.47
C ARG A 55 -8.72 14.11 -2.23
N ALA A 56 -7.65 14.90 -2.31
CA ALA A 56 -7.65 16.15 -3.07
C ALA A 56 -7.79 15.91 -4.58
N CYS A 57 -7.27 14.78 -5.08
CA CYS A 57 -7.27 14.42 -6.50
C CYS A 57 -8.39 13.45 -6.90
N SER A 58 -9.32 13.08 -6.01
CA SER A 58 -10.36 12.10 -6.34
C SER A 58 -11.46 12.72 -7.22
N GLY A 59 -11.72 12.10 -8.38
CA GLY A 59 -12.83 12.41 -9.27
C GLY A 59 -13.96 11.38 -9.19
N ALA A 60 -15.13 11.73 -9.71
CA ALA A 60 -16.25 10.77 -9.82
C ALA A 60 -15.90 9.68 -10.85
N ALA A 61 -15.90 8.42 -10.41
CA ALA A 61 -15.79 7.28 -11.32
C ALA A 61 -17.02 7.21 -12.25
N PRO A 62 -16.89 6.66 -13.47
CA PRO A 62 -18.03 6.45 -14.36
C PRO A 62 -19.11 5.60 -13.67
N PRO A 63 -20.41 5.94 -13.79
CA PRO A 63 -21.49 5.23 -13.09
C PRO A 63 -21.57 3.75 -13.50
N THR A 64 -21.24 3.44 -14.75
CA THR A 64 -21.22 2.07 -15.31
C THR A 64 -20.10 1.21 -14.72
N LEU A 65 -19.02 1.82 -14.21
CA LEU A 65 -17.89 1.08 -13.66
C LEU A 65 -18.30 0.30 -12.40
N ARG A 66 -19.19 0.89 -11.59
CA ARG A 66 -19.69 0.23 -10.38
C ARG A 66 -20.45 -1.06 -10.71
N GLU A 67 -21.30 -1.02 -11.73
CA GLU A 67 -22.06 -2.19 -12.18
C GLU A 67 -21.11 -3.27 -12.70
N ALA A 68 -20.17 -2.91 -13.58
CA ALA A 68 -19.18 -3.83 -14.11
C ALA A 68 -18.33 -4.51 -13.02
N VAL A 69 -17.90 -3.77 -11.99
CA VAL A 69 -17.14 -4.34 -10.86
C VAL A 69 -18.01 -5.32 -10.06
N LEU A 70 -19.26 -4.97 -9.77
CA LEU A 70 -20.16 -5.82 -9.00
C LEU A 70 -20.50 -7.10 -9.75
N ASP A 71 -20.67 -7.04 -11.07
CA ASP A 71 -20.91 -8.23 -11.90
C ASP A 71 -19.69 -9.14 -11.91
N GLY A 72 -18.48 -8.60 -12.15
CA GLY A 72 -17.25 -9.40 -12.10
C GLY A 72 -17.03 -10.09 -10.74
N LEU A 73 -17.35 -9.43 -9.62
CA LEU A 73 -17.27 -10.04 -8.30
C LEU A 73 -18.28 -11.19 -8.10
N ARG A 74 -19.48 -11.10 -8.68
CA ARG A 74 -20.49 -12.17 -8.64
C ARG A 74 -20.05 -13.37 -9.45
N ASP A 75 -19.48 -13.15 -10.62
CA ASP A 75 -18.96 -14.21 -11.49
C ASP A 75 -17.86 -15.00 -10.77
N LEU A 76 -16.89 -14.29 -10.17
CA LEU A 76 -15.82 -14.88 -9.36
C LEU A 76 -16.34 -15.69 -8.17
N HIS A 77 -17.42 -15.24 -7.53
CA HIS A 77 -18.00 -15.94 -6.37
C HIS A 77 -18.85 -17.15 -6.76
N THR A 78 -19.44 -17.15 -7.95
CA THR A 78 -20.36 -18.20 -8.41
C THR A 78 -19.61 -19.35 -9.10
N GLY A 79 -18.31 -19.21 -9.37
CA GLY A 79 -17.45 -20.30 -9.86
C GLY A 79 -17.86 -20.82 -11.24
N ALA A 80 -18.17 -19.91 -12.17
CA ALA A 80 -18.27 -20.23 -13.60
C ALA A 80 -16.90 -20.13 -14.28
#